data_AF-A0A940CIF1-F1
#
_entry.id   AF-A0A940CIF1-F1
#
_cell.length_a   1.000
_cell.length_b   1.000
_cell.length_c   1.000
_cell.angle_alpha   90.00
_cell.angle_beta   90.00
_cell.angle_gamma   90.00
#
_symmetry.space_group_name_H-M   'P 1'
#
loop_
_entity.id
_entity.type
_entity.pdbx_description
1 polymer ?
#
loop_
_entity_poly.entity_id
_entity_poly.type
_entity_poly.pdbx_seq_one_letter_code
_entity_poly.pdbx_strand_id
1 'polypeptide(L)' 'MNDIKNQVIEEIKKIYDPEIPVNIYEMGLIYKIKVDETNKVNI' A
#
# COMPACT_ATOMS: atom_id res chain seq x y z
N MET A 1 -12.51 -12.19 -0.34
CA MET A 1 -12.02 -10.83 -0.04
C MET A 1 -10.54 -10.86 -0.42
N ASN A 2 -10.06 -10.11 -1.42
CA ASN A 2 -8.69 -10.30 -1.98
C ASN A 2 -7.61 -10.14 -0.91
N ASP A 3 -7.12 -11.25 -0.36
CA ASP A 3 -6.17 -11.29 0.76
C ASP A 3 -4.86 -10.56 0.44
N ILE A 4 -4.39 -10.65 -0.81
CA ILE A 4 -3.15 -10.02 -1.27
C ILE A 4 -3.23 -8.50 -1.21
N LYS A 5 -4.37 -7.91 -1.57
CA LYS A 5 -4.51 -6.44 -1.53
C LYS A 5 -4.36 -5.92 -0.11
N ASN A 6 -4.95 -6.63 0.86
CA ASN A 6 -4.85 -6.26 2.26
C ASN A 6 -3.42 -6.44 2.79
N GLN A 7 -2.75 -7.55 2.43
CA GLN A 7 -1.34 -7.76 2.78
C GLN A 7 -0.43 -6.63 2.27
N VAL A 8 -0.60 -6.23 1.00
CA VAL A 8 0.16 -5.12 0.41
C VAL A 8 -0.09 -3.80 1.17
N ILE A 9 -1.35 -3.51 1.51
CA ILE A 9 -1.69 -2.29 2.27
C ILE A 9 -1.01 -2.30 3.64
N GLU A 10 -1.01 -3.43 4.34
CA GLU A 10 -0.37 -3.56 5.66
C GLU A 10 1.15 -3.38 5.57
N GLU A 11 1.81 -3.85 4.51
CA GLU A 11 3.24 -3.57 4.29
C GLU A 11 3.50 -2.10 3.95
N ILE A 12 2.67 -1.48 3.11
CA ILE A 12 2.81 -0.05 2.76
C ILE A 12 2.66 0.85 4.00
N LYS A 13 1.74 0.52 4.92
CA LYS A 13 1.56 1.27 6.19
C LYS A 13 2.80 1.25 7.10
N LYS A 14 3.72 0.30 6.93
CA LYS A 14 4.99 0.26 7.66
C LYS A 14 6.04 1.21 7.07
N ILE A 15 5.78 1.78 5.89
CA ILE A 15 6.67 2.72 5.23
C ILE A 15 6.30 4.13 5.72
N TYR A 16 7.24 4.75 6.43
CA TYR A 16 7.11 6.09 6.98
C TYR A 16 7.87 7.10 6.13
N ASP A 17 7.37 8.32 6.11
CA ASP A 17 8.11 9.45 5.57
C ASP A 17 9.36 9.72 6.45
N PRO A 18 10.55 9.95 5.86
CA PRO A 18 11.78 10.16 6.63
C PRO A 18 11.83 11.54 7.32
N GLU A 19 11.03 12.52 6.89
CA GLU A 19 10.99 13.86 7.46
C GLU A 19 9.95 13.98 8.59
N ILE A 20 8.83 13.24 8.49
CA ILE A 20 7.75 13.26 9.49
C ILE A 20 7.30 11.84 9.90
N PRO A 21 6.96 11.58 11.17
CA PRO A 21 6.58 10.25 11.66
C PRO A 21 5.14 9.86 11.29
N VAL A 22 4.81 9.93 10.00
CA VAL A 22 3.51 9.59 9.42
C VAL A 22 3.74 8.60 8.29
N ASN A 23 2.84 7.62 8.13
CA ASN A 23 2.97 6.64 7.06
C ASN A 23 2.42 7.14 5.72
N ILE A 24 3.02 6.68 4.63
CA ILE A 24 2.70 7.16 3.27
C ILE A 24 1.26 6.82 2.82
N TYR A 25 0.64 5.81 3.44
CA TYR A 25 -0.74 5.43 3.18
C TYR A 25 -1.72 6.44 3.80
N GLU A 26 -1.49 6.86 5.04
CA GLU A 26 -2.27 7.88 5.76
C GLU A 26 -2.08 9.26 5.17
N MET A 27 -0.90 9.56 4.63
CA MET A 27 -0.66 10.78 3.87
C MET A 27 -1.43 10.83 2.54
N GLY A 28 -2.01 9.71 2.10
CA GLY A 28 -2.73 9.65 0.83
C GLY A 28 -1.83 9.75 -0.41
N LEU A 29 -0.54 9.42 -0.27
CA LEU A 29 0.42 9.47 -1.39
C LEU A 29 0.24 8.31 -2.38
N ILE A 30 -0.53 7.28 -1.99
CA ILE A 30 -0.84 6.13 -2.83
C ILE A 30 -2.19 6.32 -3.51
N TYR A 31 -2.18 6.62 -4.81
CA TYR A 31 -3.41 6.88 -5.58
C TYR A 31 -4.24 5.62 -5.85
N LYS A 32 -3.57 4.49 -6.13
CA LYS A 32 -4.27 3.26 -6.52
C LYS A 32 -3.43 2.03 -6.22
N ILE A 33 -4.09 0.95 -5.85
CA ILE A 33 -3.49 -0.39 -5.78
C ILE A 33 -4.36 -1.31 -6.61
N LYS A 34 -3.80 -1.89 -7.67
CA LYS A 34 -4.44 -2.89 -8.52
C LYS A 34 -3.76 -4.23 -8.32
N VAL A 35 -4.57 -5.27 -8.10
CA VAL A 35 -4.14 -6.66 -8.12
C VAL A 35 -4.84 -7.31 -9.30
N ASP A 36 -4.09 -7.89 -10.22
CA ASP A 36 -4.66 -8.64 -11.34
C ASP A 36 -4.92 -10.11 -10.99
N GLU A 37 -5.51 -10.85 -11.92
CA GLU A 37 -5.86 -12.26 -11.75
C GLU A 37 -4.63 -13.19 -11.63
N THR A 38 -3.44 -12.69 -11.97
CA THR A 38 -2.16 -13.39 -11.85
C THR A 38 -1.41 -13.05 -10.56
N ASN A 39 -2.07 -12.36 -9.62
CA ASN A 39 -1.49 -11.85 -8.38
C ASN A 39 -0.37 -10.81 -8.58
N LYS A 40 -0.29 -10.18 -9.74
CA LYS A 40 0.62 -9.05 -9.97
C LYS A 40 0.04 -7.80 -9.36
N VAL A 41 0.86 -7.10 -8.58
CA VAL A 41 0.51 -5.87 -7.89
C VAL A 41 1.06 -4.68 -8.66
N ASN A 42 0.21 -3.68 -8.92
CA ASN A 42 0.59 -2.40 -9.51
C ASN A 42 0.11 -1.29 -8.58
N ILE A 43 1.03 -0.39 -8.19
CA ILE A 43 0.85 0.71 -7.24
C ILE A 43 1.13 2.00 -7.98
#